data_AF-A0A4Z0HPE5-F1
#
_entry.id   AF-A0A4Z0HPE5-F1
#
_cell.length_a   1.000
_cell.length_b   1.000
_cell.length_c   1.000
_cell.angle_alpha   90.00
_cell.angle_beta   90.00
_cell.angle_gamma   90.00
#
_symmetry.space_group_name_H-M   'P 1'
#
loop_
_entity.id
_entity.type
_entity.pdbx_description
1 polymer ?
#
loop_
_entity_poly.entity_id
_entity_poly.type
_entity_poly.pdbx_seq_one_letter_code
_entity_poly.pdbx_strand_id
1 'polypeptide(L)'
;MKTELSERFGVEYPIFVFTPSEKVAAAVTRAGGLGVLGCVRFNDPDELDNVLSWMDANTDGKPYGVDVVMPSKIPTEGSAVDIDKLIPQAHRDFVAKTLADLGVPPLPEEGEHNTGVLGWLHSVARSHVEVALRHPIKLIANALGSPPNDVIEQVHEAGVPVAALAGSAKHALSHVANGVDIVIAQGQEAGGHTGEIGSVVLWPEIVDAVDGKAAVLAAGGIGSGRQLAAALALGAQGVWMGSAFLTAAEYDLGVRRESGASVIQEALLNATSADTVRRKIYSGKPARILKSRWTDAWDAPDAPEALPMPLQNILVGEAHQRMSLSDDPTAVAMPVGQIVGRMNEIRPAADIIAELVSGFEEATKRLDGIAGS
;
A
#
# COMPACT_ATOMS: atom_id res chain seq x y z
N MET A 1 -3.17 -24.39 -4.48
CA MET A 1 -3.09 -23.54 -3.27
C MET A 1 -4.50 -23.12 -2.89
N LYS A 2 -5.16 -23.85 -1.99
CA LYS A 2 -6.53 -23.52 -1.51
C LYS A 2 -6.48 -23.33 0.00
N THR A 3 -7.06 -22.23 0.46
CA THR A 3 -7.15 -21.80 1.85
C THR A 3 -8.59 -21.39 2.14
N GLU A 4 -8.93 -21.31 3.43
CA GLU A 4 -10.24 -20.80 3.87
C GLU A 4 -10.54 -19.40 3.29
N LEU A 5 -9.56 -18.49 3.27
CA LEU A 5 -9.76 -17.17 2.65
C LEU A 5 -10.02 -17.25 1.15
N SER A 6 -9.25 -18.04 0.39
CA SER A 6 -9.53 -18.16 -1.06
C SER A 6 -10.93 -18.69 -1.34
N GLU A 7 -11.43 -19.61 -0.50
CA GLU A 7 -12.79 -20.15 -0.63
C GLU A 7 -13.85 -19.13 -0.18
N ARG A 8 -13.64 -18.44 0.94
CA ARG A 8 -14.54 -17.38 1.46
C ARG A 8 -14.75 -16.26 0.44
N PHE A 9 -13.67 -15.84 -0.22
CA PHE A 9 -13.72 -14.76 -1.21
C PHE A 9 -14.09 -15.24 -2.61
N GLY A 10 -13.99 -16.54 -2.91
CA GLY A 10 -14.20 -17.08 -4.26
C GLY A 10 -13.10 -16.71 -5.24
N VAL A 11 -11.85 -16.59 -4.76
CA VAL A 11 -10.66 -16.33 -5.58
C VAL A 11 -9.89 -17.62 -5.85
N GLU A 12 -9.17 -17.66 -6.97
CA GLU A 12 -8.40 -18.85 -7.39
C GLU A 12 -7.16 -19.05 -6.52
N TYR A 13 -6.53 -17.94 -6.12
CA TYR A 13 -5.31 -17.92 -5.32
C TYR A 13 -5.49 -16.97 -4.12
N PRO A 14 -5.03 -17.33 -2.91
CA PRO A 14 -5.04 -16.46 -1.73
C PRO A 14 -3.96 -15.36 -1.81
N ILE A 15 -3.96 -14.62 -2.92
CA ILE A 15 -3.04 -13.53 -3.23
C ILE A 15 -3.88 -12.25 -3.29
N PHE A 16 -3.71 -11.39 -2.30
CA PHE A 16 -4.36 -10.10 -2.17
C PHE A 16 -3.34 -9.03 -2.54
N VAL A 17 -3.71 -8.08 -3.41
CA VAL A 17 -2.77 -7.07 -3.93
C VAL A 17 -3.31 -5.67 -3.70
N PHE A 18 -2.65 -4.94 -2.81
CA PHE A 18 -2.86 -3.51 -2.65
C PHE A 18 -2.15 -2.74 -3.77
N THR A 19 -2.88 -1.80 -4.39
CA THR A 19 -2.32 -0.91 -5.42
C THR A 19 -3.10 0.40 -5.48
N PRO A 20 -2.43 1.54 -5.75
CA PRO A 20 -3.11 2.81 -6.03
C PRO A 20 -3.71 2.89 -7.45
N SER A 21 -3.39 1.94 -8.34
CA SER A 21 -3.88 1.89 -9.72
C SER A 21 -5.03 0.90 -9.86
N GLU A 22 -6.20 1.41 -10.24
CA GLU A 22 -7.40 0.62 -10.51
C GLU A 22 -7.19 -0.41 -11.63
N LYS A 23 -6.33 -0.10 -12.61
CA LYS A 23 -6.00 -1.00 -13.72
C LYS A 23 -5.25 -2.23 -13.26
N VAL A 24 -4.30 -2.04 -12.34
CA VAL A 24 -3.58 -3.15 -11.69
C VAL A 24 -4.53 -3.96 -10.81
N ALA A 25 -5.38 -3.30 -10.01
CA ALA A 25 -6.34 -4.01 -9.15
C ALA A 25 -7.30 -4.88 -9.98
N ALA A 26 -7.84 -4.34 -11.08
CA ALA A 26 -8.68 -5.08 -12.00
C ALA A 26 -7.92 -6.24 -12.68
N ALA A 27 -6.66 -6.03 -13.10
CA ALA A 27 -5.86 -7.07 -13.73
C ALA A 27 -5.53 -8.23 -12.77
N VAL A 28 -5.16 -7.93 -11.52
CA VAL A 28 -4.96 -8.96 -10.47
C VAL A 28 -6.25 -9.75 -10.24
N THR A 29 -7.38 -9.05 -10.16
CA THR A 29 -8.69 -9.66 -9.97
C THR A 29 -9.03 -10.63 -11.10
N ARG A 30 -8.82 -10.23 -12.36
CA ARG A 30 -9.00 -11.14 -13.52
C ARG A 30 -8.03 -12.33 -13.50
N ALA A 31 -6.79 -12.12 -13.03
CA ALA A 31 -5.75 -13.15 -12.92
C ALA A 31 -5.96 -14.15 -11.76
N GLY A 32 -7.06 -14.05 -11.00
CA GLY A 32 -7.44 -15.03 -9.98
C GLY A 32 -7.01 -14.70 -8.55
N GLY A 33 -6.36 -13.55 -8.33
CA GLY A 33 -6.16 -12.97 -6.99
C GLY A 33 -7.30 -12.03 -6.60
N LEU A 34 -7.14 -11.33 -5.47
CA LEU A 34 -8.04 -10.24 -5.05
C LEU A 34 -7.32 -8.90 -5.18
N GLY A 35 -7.70 -8.09 -6.17
CA GLY A 35 -7.18 -6.72 -6.30
C GLY A 35 -7.81 -5.80 -5.25
N VAL A 36 -7.00 -4.97 -4.59
CA VAL A 36 -7.44 -4.01 -3.58
C VAL A 36 -7.01 -2.60 -3.99
N LEU A 37 -7.98 -1.74 -4.31
CA LEU A 37 -7.72 -0.36 -4.70
C LEU A 37 -7.48 0.53 -3.47
N GLY A 38 -6.34 1.22 -3.43
CA GLY A 38 -6.06 2.23 -2.41
C GLY A 38 -6.85 3.53 -2.64
N CYS A 39 -7.86 3.78 -1.82
CA CYS A 39 -8.75 4.93 -1.95
C CYS A 39 -8.16 6.25 -1.41
N VAL A 40 -7.07 6.18 -0.65
CA VAL A 40 -6.54 7.36 0.07
C VAL A 40 -6.21 8.54 -0.86
N ARG A 41 -5.91 8.28 -2.14
CA ARG A 41 -5.58 9.30 -3.14
C ARG A 41 -6.78 10.16 -3.58
N PHE A 42 -8.00 9.70 -3.39
CA PHE A 42 -9.20 10.38 -3.85
C PHE A 42 -9.63 11.44 -2.83
N ASN A 43 -9.55 12.70 -3.22
CA ASN A 43 -10.07 13.80 -2.40
C ASN A 43 -11.54 14.09 -2.72
N ASP A 44 -12.00 13.74 -3.92
CA ASP A 44 -13.38 13.85 -4.39
C ASP A 44 -14.07 12.47 -4.38
N PRO A 45 -15.18 12.30 -3.62
CA PRO A 45 -15.98 11.07 -3.64
C PRO A 45 -16.49 10.68 -5.03
N ASP A 46 -16.80 11.65 -5.90
CA ASP A 46 -17.29 11.37 -7.25
C ASP A 46 -16.18 10.78 -8.15
N GLU A 47 -14.92 11.16 -7.93
CA GLU A 47 -13.78 10.53 -8.61
C GLU A 47 -13.66 9.05 -8.20
N LEU A 48 -13.80 8.75 -6.90
CA LEU A 48 -13.78 7.37 -6.41
C LEU A 48 -14.94 6.54 -6.99
N ASP A 49 -16.17 7.08 -7.01
CA ASP A 49 -17.36 6.42 -7.57
C ASP A 49 -17.18 6.08 -9.06
N ASN A 50 -16.62 7.02 -9.84
CA ASN A 50 -16.29 6.79 -11.25
C ASN A 50 -15.24 5.69 -11.43
N VAL A 51 -14.20 5.67 -10.60
CA VAL A 51 -13.16 4.63 -10.65
C VAL A 51 -13.71 3.27 -10.26
N LEU A 52 -14.54 3.17 -9.22
CA LEU A 52 -15.16 1.92 -8.81
C LEU A 52 -16.17 1.41 -9.85
N SER A 53 -16.95 2.31 -10.46
CA SER A 53 -17.80 1.98 -11.61
C SER A 53 -16.99 1.38 -12.77
N TRP A 54 -15.79 1.93 -13.03
CA TRP A 54 -14.87 1.36 -14.02
C TRP A 54 -14.37 -0.03 -13.57
N MET A 55 -14.00 -0.21 -12.30
CA MET A 55 -13.56 -1.52 -11.79
C MET A 55 -14.65 -2.58 -11.90
N ASP A 56 -15.90 -2.24 -11.60
CA ASP A 56 -17.06 -3.14 -11.74
C ASP A 56 -17.17 -3.69 -13.18
N ALA A 57 -16.91 -2.83 -14.16
CA ALA A 57 -16.94 -3.20 -15.58
C ALA A 57 -15.70 -3.95 -16.08
N ASN A 58 -14.59 -3.95 -15.31
CA ASN A 58 -13.28 -4.44 -15.77
C ASN A 58 -12.71 -5.59 -14.93
N THR A 59 -13.50 -6.19 -14.04
CA THR A 59 -13.09 -7.30 -13.17
C THR A 59 -13.64 -8.66 -13.62
N ASP A 60 -14.36 -8.74 -14.75
CA ASP A 60 -15.08 -9.93 -15.22
C ASP A 60 -16.07 -10.49 -14.18
N GLY A 61 -16.61 -9.60 -13.32
CA GLY A 61 -17.48 -9.98 -12.20
C GLY A 61 -16.78 -10.71 -11.06
N LYS A 62 -15.44 -10.82 -11.08
CA LYS A 62 -14.64 -11.42 -10.02
C LYS A 62 -14.49 -10.45 -8.83
N PRO A 63 -14.29 -10.98 -7.60
CA PRO A 63 -14.28 -10.18 -6.37
C PRO A 63 -13.05 -9.27 -6.28
N TYR A 64 -13.28 -8.01 -5.89
CA TYR A 64 -12.22 -7.06 -5.57
C TYR A 64 -12.51 -6.35 -4.24
N GLY A 65 -11.53 -5.63 -3.70
CA GLY A 65 -11.64 -4.87 -2.46
C GLY A 65 -11.16 -3.44 -2.59
N VAL A 66 -11.33 -2.70 -1.50
CA VAL A 66 -10.79 -1.35 -1.35
C VAL A 66 -10.00 -1.22 -0.06
N ASP A 67 -8.98 -0.37 -0.06
CA ASP A 67 -8.22 0.04 1.12
C ASP A 67 -8.49 1.51 1.40
N VAL A 68 -8.99 1.79 2.59
CA VAL A 68 -9.30 3.13 3.08
C VAL A 68 -8.36 3.46 4.23
N VAL A 69 -8.28 4.74 4.60
CA VAL A 69 -7.47 5.13 5.76
C VAL A 69 -8.22 5.94 6.79
N MET A 70 -8.49 5.31 7.92
CA MET A 70 -9.09 5.91 9.10
C MET A 70 -8.13 5.84 10.29
N PRO A 71 -7.40 6.92 10.61
CA PRO A 71 -6.54 6.95 11.77
C PRO A 71 -7.36 6.93 13.07
N SER A 72 -6.93 6.12 14.04
CA SER A 72 -7.61 5.97 15.35
C SER A 72 -7.54 7.19 16.27
N LYS A 73 -6.67 8.17 15.99
CA LYS A 73 -6.56 9.43 16.74
C LYS A 73 -6.89 10.61 15.84
N ILE A 74 -7.95 11.30 16.21
CA ILE A 74 -8.57 12.44 15.53
C ILE A 74 -7.77 13.71 15.85
N PRO A 75 -7.22 14.43 14.88
CA PRO A 75 -6.96 15.85 15.06
C PRO A 75 -8.32 16.55 15.17
N THR A 76 -8.59 17.26 16.27
CA THR A 76 -9.78 18.10 16.42
C THR A 76 -9.89 19.03 15.20
N GLU A 77 -11.01 18.96 14.48
CA GLU A 77 -11.16 19.63 13.19
C GLU A 77 -11.03 21.16 13.31
N GLY A 78 -10.12 21.71 12.50
CA GLY A 78 -10.18 23.05 11.93
C GLY A 78 -10.08 22.92 10.39
N SER A 79 -10.36 23.98 9.63
CA SER A 79 -10.28 23.92 8.17
C SER A 79 -8.87 23.53 7.70
N ALA A 80 -8.73 22.79 6.60
CA ALA A 80 -7.41 22.39 6.06
C ALA A 80 -6.46 23.60 5.85
N VAL A 81 -7.03 24.77 5.56
CA VAL A 81 -6.34 26.06 5.39
C VAL A 81 -5.72 26.57 6.70
N ASP A 82 -6.27 26.23 7.86
CA ASP A 82 -5.73 26.63 9.16
C ASP A 82 -4.60 25.71 9.63
N ILE A 83 -4.58 24.44 9.17
CA ILE A 83 -3.51 23.47 9.48
C ILE A 83 -2.24 23.79 8.67
N ASP A 84 -2.36 24.21 7.41
CA ASP A 84 -1.22 24.58 6.57
C ASP A 84 -0.38 25.73 7.18
N LYS A 85 -1.04 26.67 7.88
CA LYS A 85 -0.37 27.76 8.61
C LYS A 85 0.50 27.27 9.79
N LEU A 86 0.35 26.03 10.23
CA LEU A 86 1.16 25.44 11.31
C LEU A 86 2.52 24.91 10.80
N ILE A 87 2.73 24.86 9.49
CA ILE A 87 4.00 24.40 8.90
C ILE A 87 5.04 25.53 9.00
N PRO A 88 6.18 25.31 9.69
CA PRO A 88 7.20 26.35 9.83
C PRO A 88 7.79 26.78 8.48
N GLN A 89 8.09 28.08 8.33
CA GLN A 89 8.65 28.62 7.09
C GLN A 89 9.99 27.95 6.73
N ALA A 90 10.84 27.66 7.73
CA ALA A 90 12.12 26.98 7.51
C ALA A 90 11.97 25.60 6.83
N HIS A 91 10.89 24.86 7.13
CA HIS A 91 10.59 23.59 6.46
C HIS A 91 10.18 23.79 5.00
N ARG A 92 9.37 24.83 4.73
CA ARG A 92 8.98 25.20 3.36
C ARG A 92 10.19 25.62 2.53
N ASP A 93 11.06 26.45 3.11
CA ASP A 93 12.29 26.92 2.48
C ASP A 93 13.24 25.75 2.20
N PHE A 94 13.35 24.79 3.13
CA PHE A 94 14.11 23.57 2.93
C PHE A 94 13.57 22.76 1.74
N VAL A 95 12.27 22.46 1.70
CA VAL A 95 11.67 21.70 0.57
C VAL A 95 11.87 22.43 -0.76
N ALA A 96 11.63 23.74 -0.80
CA ALA A 96 11.80 24.54 -2.01
C ALA A 96 13.26 24.53 -2.50
N LYS A 97 14.21 24.72 -1.58
CA LYS A 97 15.65 24.64 -1.88
C LYS A 97 16.04 23.25 -2.37
N THR A 98 15.60 22.18 -1.70
CA THR A 98 15.90 20.81 -2.10
C THR A 98 15.37 20.51 -3.51
N LEU A 99 14.14 20.90 -3.84
CA LEU A 99 13.60 20.71 -5.19
C LEU A 99 14.43 21.45 -6.24
N ALA A 100 14.87 22.68 -5.94
CA ALA A 100 15.74 23.45 -6.83
C ALA A 100 17.12 22.78 -7.02
N ASP A 101 17.77 22.34 -5.93
CA ASP A 101 19.06 21.66 -5.97
C ASP A 101 18.99 20.32 -6.72
N LEU A 102 17.85 19.62 -6.63
CA LEU A 102 17.59 18.38 -7.35
C LEU A 102 17.26 18.60 -8.83
N GLY A 103 16.95 19.83 -9.24
CA GLY A 103 16.52 20.17 -10.60
C GLY A 103 15.09 19.77 -10.92
N VAL A 104 14.23 19.59 -9.90
CA VAL A 104 12.84 19.17 -10.10
C VAL A 104 11.99 20.37 -10.54
N PRO A 105 11.37 20.34 -11.73
CA PRO A 105 10.63 21.48 -12.27
C PRO A 105 9.38 21.81 -11.43
N PRO A 106 8.90 23.07 -11.45
CA PRO A 106 7.60 23.42 -10.88
C PRO A 106 6.47 22.71 -11.63
N LEU A 107 5.30 22.58 -10.99
CA LEU A 107 4.10 22.12 -11.68
C LEU A 107 3.69 23.15 -12.76
N PRO A 108 3.08 22.71 -13.87
CA PRO A 108 2.45 23.62 -14.83
C PRO A 108 1.39 24.51 -14.15
N GLU A 109 1.18 25.74 -14.66
CA GLU A 109 0.15 26.65 -14.15
C GLU A 109 -1.28 26.13 -14.38
N GLU A 110 -1.47 25.28 -15.40
CA GLU A 110 -2.73 24.62 -15.72
C GLU A 110 -2.64 23.12 -15.36
N GLY A 111 -3.49 22.64 -14.44
CA GLY A 111 -3.56 21.24 -14.03
C GLY A 111 -4.09 21.03 -12.62
N GLU A 112 -4.30 19.78 -12.23
CA GLU A 112 -4.63 19.43 -10.84
C GLU A 112 -3.39 19.54 -9.94
N HIS A 113 -3.49 20.40 -8.93
CA HIS A 113 -2.45 20.54 -7.91
C HIS A 113 -2.80 19.66 -6.70
N ASN A 114 -1.91 18.73 -6.37
CA ASN A 114 -2.07 17.90 -5.18
C ASN A 114 -1.70 18.74 -3.93
N THR A 115 -2.71 19.26 -3.23
CA THR A 115 -2.55 20.05 -1.99
C THR A 115 -2.22 19.20 -0.76
N GLY A 116 -1.72 17.98 -0.96
CA GLY A 116 -1.61 16.95 0.07
C GLY A 116 -2.78 15.96 0.00
N VAL A 117 -2.55 14.76 0.52
CA VAL A 117 -3.58 13.72 0.53
C VAL A 117 -4.56 14.07 1.64
N LEU A 118 -5.79 14.46 1.31
CA LEU A 118 -6.84 14.78 2.29
C LEU A 118 -7.65 13.53 2.68
N GLY A 119 -7.46 12.41 1.99
CA GLY A 119 -8.08 11.11 2.30
C GLY A 119 -7.80 10.56 3.71
N TRP A 120 -6.91 11.18 4.48
CA TRP A 120 -6.67 10.86 5.90
C TRP A 120 -7.58 11.66 6.86
N LEU A 121 -8.31 12.66 6.36
CA LEU A 121 -9.35 13.34 7.13
C LEU A 121 -10.53 12.40 7.31
N HIS A 122 -11.06 12.34 8.53
CA HIS A 122 -12.09 11.38 8.90
C HIS A 122 -13.38 11.53 8.08
N SER A 123 -13.78 12.75 7.74
CA SER A 123 -14.92 13.03 6.86
C SER A 123 -14.73 12.43 5.46
N VAL A 124 -13.53 12.53 4.89
CA VAL A 124 -13.20 11.95 3.58
C VAL A 124 -13.15 10.42 3.66
N ALA A 125 -12.49 9.87 4.68
CA ALA A 125 -12.39 8.42 4.84
C ALA A 125 -13.76 7.73 5.04
N ARG A 126 -14.69 8.38 5.73
CA ARG A 126 -16.09 7.88 5.82
C ARG A 126 -16.80 7.94 4.48
N SER A 127 -16.62 9.03 3.74
CA SER A 127 -17.20 9.13 2.39
C SER A 127 -16.67 8.03 1.46
N HIS A 128 -15.40 7.62 1.60
CA HIS A 128 -14.85 6.49 0.85
C HIS A 128 -15.54 5.18 1.18
N VAL A 129 -15.81 4.90 2.46
CA VAL A 129 -16.57 3.70 2.85
C VAL A 129 -17.98 3.75 2.28
N GLU A 130 -18.68 4.88 2.41
CA GLU A 130 -20.05 5.04 1.89
C GLU A 130 -20.13 4.86 0.36
N VAL A 131 -19.17 5.42 -0.39
CA VAL A 131 -19.08 5.22 -1.84
C VAL A 131 -18.77 3.76 -2.14
N ALA A 132 -17.76 3.18 -1.50
CA ALA A 132 -17.34 1.81 -1.79
C ALA A 132 -18.45 0.77 -1.51
N LEU A 133 -19.28 0.97 -0.48
CA LEU A 133 -20.41 0.09 -0.17
C LEU A 133 -21.57 0.17 -1.20
N ARG A 134 -21.57 1.14 -2.12
CA ARG A 134 -22.51 1.17 -3.26
C ARG A 134 -22.07 0.24 -4.40
N HIS A 135 -20.82 -0.20 -4.37
CA HIS A 135 -20.23 -1.09 -5.36
C HIS A 135 -20.17 -2.53 -4.83
N PRO A 136 -20.09 -3.55 -5.70
CA PRO A 136 -20.02 -4.97 -5.33
C PRO A 136 -18.66 -5.40 -4.73
N ILE A 137 -18.02 -4.52 -3.94
CA ILE A 137 -16.78 -4.83 -3.23
C ILE A 137 -16.96 -6.04 -2.30
N LYS A 138 -15.89 -6.78 -2.08
CA LYS A 138 -15.87 -7.94 -1.18
C LYS A 138 -14.99 -7.75 0.04
N LEU A 139 -14.21 -6.67 0.11
CA LEU A 139 -13.30 -6.42 1.23
C LEU A 139 -13.14 -4.91 1.43
N ILE A 140 -13.15 -4.47 2.69
CA ILE A 140 -12.61 -3.17 3.10
C ILE A 140 -11.38 -3.42 3.98
N ALA A 141 -10.24 -2.91 3.58
CA ALA A 141 -9.01 -2.90 4.37
C ALA A 141 -8.71 -1.51 4.95
N ASN A 142 -8.05 -1.46 6.10
CA ASN A 142 -7.60 -0.20 6.71
C ASN A 142 -6.09 -0.21 7.02
N ALA A 143 -5.37 0.74 6.42
CA ALA A 143 -3.91 0.82 6.48
C ALA A 143 -3.33 1.41 7.78
N LEU A 144 -4.07 2.23 8.55
CA LEU A 144 -3.56 2.88 9.77
C LEU A 144 -4.43 2.66 11.01
N GLY A 145 -4.23 1.50 11.64
CA GLY A 145 -4.88 1.16 12.90
C GLY A 145 -6.21 0.45 12.70
N SER A 146 -6.99 0.35 13.77
CA SER A 146 -8.33 -0.23 13.70
C SER A 146 -9.31 0.85 13.22
N PRO A 147 -10.22 0.55 12.28
CA PRO A 147 -11.33 1.44 11.98
C PRO A 147 -12.18 1.74 13.22
N PRO A 148 -12.91 2.86 13.27
CA PRO A 148 -13.92 3.10 14.30
C PRO A 148 -14.95 1.97 14.33
N ASN A 149 -15.39 1.55 15.53
CA ASN A 149 -16.30 0.41 15.68
C ASN A 149 -17.63 0.58 14.94
N ASP A 150 -18.15 1.81 14.87
CA ASP A 150 -19.39 2.13 14.13
C ASP A 150 -19.22 1.94 12.62
N VAL A 151 -18.01 2.18 12.09
CA VAL A 151 -17.70 1.91 10.68
C VAL A 151 -17.57 0.40 10.44
N ILE A 152 -16.99 -0.36 11.39
CA ILE A 152 -16.92 -1.83 11.30
C ILE A 152 -18.34 -2.41 11.24
N GLU A 153 -19.22 -1.96 12.14
CA GLU A 153 -20.63 -2.37 12.17
C GLU A 153 -21.34 -2.07 10.85
N GLN A 154 -21.22 -0.84 10.33
CA GLN A 154 -21.77 -0.45 9.03
C GLN A 154 -21.32 -1.37 7.88
N VAL A 155 -20.04 -1.73 7.84
CA VAL A 155 -19.46 -2.59 6.80
C VAL A 155 -19.94 -4.03 6.94
N HIS A 156 -20.09 -4.52 8.18
CA HIS A 156 -20.67 -5.84 8.48
C HIS A 156 -22.15 -5.93 8.13
N GLU A 157 -22.95 -4.87 8.35
CA GLU A 157 -24.35 -4.79 7.94
C GLU A 157 -24.52 -4.94 6.41
N ALA A 158 -23.53 -4.49 5.64
CA ALA A 158 -23.46 -4.68 4.20
C ALA A 158 -22.94 -6.08 3.79
N GLY A 159 -22.59 -6.94 4.74
CA GLY A 159 -22.08 -8.29 4.50
C GLY A 159 -20.63 -8.33 4.00
N VAL A 160 -19.87 -7.26 4.19
CA VAL A 160 -18.47 -7.15 3.75
C VAL A 160 -17.53 -7.36 4.94
N PRO A 161 -16.50 -8.22 4.85
CA PRO A 161 -15.48 -8.35 5.89
C PRO A 161 -14.56 -7.13 5.96
N VAL A 162 -14.05 -6.86 7.16
CA VAL A 162 -13.07 -5.81 7.43
C VAL A 162 -11.69 -6.41 7.68
N ALA A 163 -10.67 -5.86 7.01
CA ALA A 163 -9.27 -6.14 7.28
C ALA A 163 -8.53 -4.95 7.90
N ALA A 164 -7.52 -5.20 8.72
CA ALA A 164 -6.66 -4.14 9.26
C ALA A 164 -5.20 -4.57 9.35
N LEU A 165 -4.29 -3.64 9.04
CA LEU A 165 -2.85 -3.89 9.07
C LEU A 165 -2.30 -3.87 10.49
N ALA A 166 -1.49 -4.86 10.84
CA ALA A 166 -0.85 -5.01 12.14
C ALA A 166 0.66 -5.28 12.00
N GLY A 167 1.46 -4.40 12.61
CA GLY A 167 2.91 -4.58 12.74
C GLY A 167 3.36 -5.20 14.07
N SER A 168 2.45 -5.74 14.89
CA SER A 168 2.74 -6.45 16.14
C SER A 168 1.54 -7.31 16.59
N ALA A 169 1.76 -8.32 17.43
CA ALA A 169 0.68 -9.12 18.05
C ALA A 169 -0.29 -8.25 18.86
N LYS A 170 0.20 -7.24 19.57
CA LYS A 170 -0.65 -6.29 20.31
C LYS A 170 -1.62 -5.55 19.39
N HIS A 171 -1.16 -5.11 18.22
CA HIS A 171 -2.04 -4.46 17.24
C HIS A 171 -3.09 -5.44 16.71
N ALA A 172 -2.69 -6.67 16.37
CA ALA A 172 -3.60 -7.70 15.89
C ALA A 172 -4.72 -8.01 16.91
N LEU A 173 -4.36 -8.22 18.18
CA LEU A 173 -5.32 -8.45 19.26
C LEU A 173 -6.30 -7.28 19.43
N SER A 174 -5.80 -6.04 19.31
CA SER A 174 -6.66 -4.85 19.36
C SER A 174 -7.65 -4.80 18.19
N HIS A 175 -7.21 -5.17 16.98
CA HIS A 175 -8.07 -5.21 15.80
C HIS A 175 -9.19 -6.25 15.97
N VAL A 176 -8.83 -7.46 16.39
CA VAL A 176 -9.80 -8.54 16.64
C VAL A 176 -10.79 -8.16 17.73
N ALA A 177 -10.33 -7.51 18.81
CA ALA A 177 -11.22 -7.05 19.88
C ALA A 177 -12.25 -6.00 19.40
N ASN A 178 -11.93 -5.24 18.35
CA ASN A 178 -12.83 -4.27 17.73
C ASN A 178 -13.74 -4.86 16.63
N GLY A 179 -13.60 -6.15 16.30
CA GLY A 179 -14.42 -6.84 15.30
C GLY A 179 -13.80 -6.96 13.91
N VAL A 180 -12.49 -6.73 13.73
CA VAL A 180 -11.82 -6.98 12.45
C VAL A 180 -11.78 -8.48 12.13
N ASP A 181 -12.22 -8.86 10.92
CA ASP A 181 -12.26 -10.25 10.43
C ASP A 181 -10.89 -10.80 10.02
N ILE A 182 -10.04 -9.93 9.46
CA ILE A 182 -8.79 -10.31 8.81
C ILE A 182 -7.65 -9.40 9.29
N VAL A 183 -6.61 -9.99 9.84
CA VAL A 183 -5.39 -9.28 10.22
C VAL A 183 -4.37 -9.38 9.11
N ILE A 184 -3.89 -8.24 8.61
CA ILE A 184 -2.78 -8.19 7.66
C ILE A 184 -1.48 -8.00 8.46
N ALA A 185 -0.76 -9.10 8.68
CA ALA A 185 0.47 -9.15 9.44
C ALA A 185 1.64 -8.56 8.63
N GLN A 186 1.90 -7.27 8.80
CA GLN A 186 2.82 -6.50 7.96
C GLN A 186 4.22 -6.39 8.57
N GLY A 187 5.15 -7.17 8.03
CA GLY A 187 6.56 -7.12 8.41
C GLY A 187 7.27 -5.83 7.98
N GLN A 188 8.38 -5.53 8.64
CA GLN A 188 9.21 -4.34 8.41
C GLN A 188 9.73 -4.22 6.96
N GLU A 189 9.81 -5.33 6.23
CA GLU A 189 10.22 -5.40 4.83
C GLU A 189 9.20 -4.75 3.88
N ALA A 190 7.95 -4.52 4.33
CA ALA A 190 6.89 -3.89 3.55
C ALA A 190 7.22 -2.44 3.16
N GLY A 191 6.68 -2.01 2.01
CA GLY A 191 6.70 -0.61 1.57
C GLY A 191 5.61 0.21 2.25
N GLY A 192 5.80 1.53 2.30
CA GLY A 192 4.84 2.43 2.97
C GLY A 192 4.93 2.36 4.49
N HIS A 193 3.88 2.77 5.19
CA HIS A 193 3.85 2.73 6.66
C HIS A 193 4.05 1.31 7.16
N THR A 194 5.07 1.09 8.00
CA THR A 194 5.41 -0.24 8.51
C THR A 194 6.06 -0.20 9.90
N GLY A 195 5.90 -1.31 10.63
CA GLY A 195 6.50 -1.57 11.94
C GLY A 195 8.01 -1.87 11.87
N GLU A 196 8.52 -2.54 12.90
CA GLU A 196 9.95 -2.86 13.09
C GLU A 196 10.23 -4.35 13.24
N ILE A 197 9.19 -5.19 13.24
CA ILE A 197 9.33 -6.64 13.38
C ILE A 197 9.41 -7.24 11.97
N GLY A 198 10.43 -8.05 11.71
CA GLY A 198 10.61 -8.73 10.43
C GLY A 198 9.55 -9.81 10.18
N SER A 199 9.20 -10.03 8.92
CA SER A 199 8.12 -10.92 8.49
C SER A 199 8.17 -12.33 9.07
N VAL A 200 9.34 -12.99 9.02
CA VAL A 200 9.49 -14.39 9.49
C VAL A 200 9.24 -14.53 11.00
N VAL A 201 9.42 -13.45 11.77
CA VAL A 201 9.11 -13.41 13.21
C VAL A 201 7.65 -13.00 13.42
N LEU A 202 7.21 -11.94 12.73
CA LEU A 202 5.91 -11.32 12.95
C LEU A 202 4.74 -12.23 12.57
N TRP A 203 4.82 -12.91 11.42
CA TRP A 203 3.69 -13.68 10.89
C TRP A 203 3.21 -14.78 11.85
N PRO A 204 4.06 -15.74 12.29
CA PRO A 204 3.62 -16.78 13.22
C PRO A 204 3.22 -16.19 14.59
N GLU A 205 3.90 -15.14 15.06
CA GLU A 205 3.54 -14.47 16.32
C GLU A 205 2.10 -13.91 16.29
N ILE A 206 1.70 -13.29 15.18
CA ILE A 206 0.33 -12.79 14.99
C ILE A 206 -0.66 -13.96 14.84
N VAL A 207 -0.34 -14.99 14.06
CA VAL A 207 -1.18 -16.17 13.88
C VAL A 207 -1.50 -16.83 15.23
N ASP A 208 -0.47 -17.07 16.05
CA ASP A 208 -0.62 -17.66 17.38
C ASP A 208 -1.40 -16.73 18.32
N ALA A 209 -1.16 -15.42 18.26
CA ALA A 209 -1.83 -14.45 19.13
C ALA A 209 -3.34 -14.34 18.85
N VAL A 210 -3.76 -14.37 17.57
CA VAL A 210 -5.19 -14.29 17.23
C VAL A 210 -5.93 -15.60 17.42
N ASP A 211 -5.21 -16.74 17.50
CA ASP A 211 -5.74 -18.06 17.88
C ASP A 211 -7.05 -18.42 17.13
N GLY A 212 -7.03 -18.22 15.81
CA GLY A 212 -8.16 -18.51 14.92
C GLY A 212 -9.36 -17.56 15.03
N LYS A 213 -9.32 -16.52 15.87
CA LYS A 213 -10.41 -15.52 15.99
C LYS A 213 -10.52 -14.59 14.77
N ALA A 214 -9.45 -14.49 13.99
CA ALA A 214 -9.41 -13.77 12.72
C ALA A 214 -8.46 -14.50 11.76
N ALA A 215 -8.74 -14.41 10.46
CA ALA A 215 -7.81 -14.91 9.46
C ALA A 215 -6.59 -14.00 9.36
N VAL A 216 -5.43 -14.54 8.97
CA VAL A 216 -4.19 -13.78 8.85
C VAL A 216 -3.68 -13.79 7.41
N LEU A 217 -3.45 -12.61 6.85
CA LEU A 217 -2.71 -12.42 5.60
C LEU A 217 -1.27 -12.00 5.92
N ALA A 218 -0.29 -12.69 5.37
CA ALA A 218 1.12 -12.32 5.50
C ALA A 218 1.46 -11.15 4.56
N ALA A 219 2.02 -10.06 5.10
CA ALA A 219 2.49 -8.91 4.33
C ALA A 219 3.96 -8.58 4.62
N GLY A 220 4.64 -8.03 3.62
CA GLY A 220 6.01 -7.54 3.72
C GLY A 220 7.06 -8.53 3.19
N GLY A 221 7.84 -8.10 2.21
CA GLY A 221 8.95 -8.91 1.66
C GLY A 221 8.54 -10.09 0.78
N ILE A 222 7.30 -10.13 0.29
CA ILE A 222 6.78 -11.22 -0.57
C ILE A 222 6.79 -10.76 -2.04
N GLY A 223 7.49 -11.50 -2.90
CA GLY A 223 7.56 -11.27 -4.36
C GLY A 223 8.09 -12.49 -5.12
N SER A 224 7.89 -13.68 -4.58
CA SER A 224 8.20 -14.95 -5.23
C SER A 224 7.34 -16.05 -4.62
N GLY A 225 7.11 -17.13 -5.38
CA GLY A 225 6.34 -18.26 -4.88
C GLY A 225 6.98 -18.97 -3.67
N ARG A 226 8.30 -18.91 -3.52
CA ARG A 226 9.00 -19.43 -2.32
C ARG A 226 8.64 -18.66 -1.06
N GLN A 227 8.53 -17.33 -1.15
CA GLN A 227 8.13 -16.47 -0.02
C GLN A 227 6.65 -16.65 0.29
N LEU A 228 5.82 -16.84 -0.73
CA LEU A 228 4.42 -17.23 -0.54
C LEU A 228 4.31 -18.57 0.19
N ALA A 229 5.08 -19.58 -0.23
CA ALA A 229 5.10 -20.89 0.44
C ALA A 229 5.53 -20.77 1.90
N ALA A 230 6.55 -19.95 2.18
CA ALA A 230 6.98 -19.67 3.55
C ALA A 230 5.88 -19.00 4.38
N ALA A 231 5.14 -18.04 3.83
CA ALA A 231 4.02 -17.40 4.51
C ALA A 231 2.93 -18.39 4.90
N LEU A 232 2.51 -19.26 3.98
CA LEU A 232 1.50 -20.29 4.27
C LEU A 232 2.02 -21.34 5.26
N ALA A 233 3.30 -21.74 5.16
CA ALA A 233 3.92 -22.66 6.11
C ALA A 233 4.02 -22.08 7.53
N LEU A 234 4.07 -20.75 7.66
CA LEU A 234 4.06 -20.02 8.93
C LEU A 234 2.64 -19.73 9.44
N GLY A 235 1.62 -20.33 8.85
CA GLY A 235 0.24 -20.32 9.35
C GLY A 235 -0.67 -19.21 8.79
N ALA A 236 -0.17 -18.37 7.87
CA ALA A 236 -1.03 -17.40 7.19
C ALA A 236 -2.02 -18.12 6.25
N GLN A 237 -3.19 -17.53 6.04
CA GLN A 237 -4.21 -18.02 5.10
C GLN A 237 -4.11 -17.37 3.71
N GLY A 238 -3.06 -16.59 3.47
CA GLY A 238 -2.82 -15.91 2.21
C GLY A 238 -1.74 -14.86 2.33
N VAL A 239 -1.51 -14.13 1.25
CA VAL A 239 -0.51 -13.05 1.21
C VAL A 239 -1.15 -11.73 0.81
N TRP A 240 -0.67 -10.65 1.41
CA TRP A 240 -0.98 -9.27 1.05
C TRP A 240 0.27 -8.62 0.47
N MET A 241 0.22 -8.33 -0.83
CA MET A 241 1.33 -7.83 -1.64
C MET A 241 1.05 -6.41 -2.12
N GLY A 242 2.09 -5.71 -2.56
CA GLY A 242 1.93 -4.39 -3.18
C GLY A 242 3.10 -4.04 -4.08
N SER A 243 4.32 -3.96 -3.51
CA SER A 243 5.49 -3.47 -4.23
C SER A 243 5.78 -4.19 -5.56
N ALA A 244 5.67 -5.52 -5.61
CA ALA A 244 5.91 -6.30 -6.83
C ALA A 244 5.00 -5.89 -8.00
N PHE A 245 3.84 -5.30 -7.73
CA PHE A 245 2.86 -4.90 -8.75
C PHE A 245 3.02 -3.43 -9.18
N LEU A 246 3.96 -2.68 -8.61
CA LEU A 246 4.30 -1.33 -9.08
C LEU A 246 5.02 -1.36 -10.44
N THR A 247 5.63 -2.50 -10.79
CA THR A 247 6.20 -2.76 -12.13
C THR A 247 5.27 -3.60 -13.01
N ALA A 248 3.99 -3.73 -12.65
CA ALA A 248 3.01 -4.32 -13.57
C ALA A 248 2.85 -3.43 -14.82
N ALA A 249 2.64 -4.04 -15.98
CA ALA A 249 2.44 -3.31 -17.24
C ALA A 249 1.22 -2.37 -17.17
N GLU A 250 0.19 -2.79 -16.45
CA GLU A 250 -1.04 -2.04 -16.19
C GLU A 250 -0.84 -0.83 -15.26
N TYR A 251 0.27 -0.78 -14.52
CA TYR A 251 0.56 0.32 -13.60
C TYR A 251 0.94 1.58 -14.36
N ASP A 252 0.13 2.62 -14.25
CA ASP A 252 0.17 3.81 -15.11
C ASP A 252 0.34 5.13 -14.36
N LEU A 253 0.67 5.08 -13.06
CA LEU A 253 1.00 6.29 -12.31
C LEU A 253 2.44 6.77 -12.60
N GLY A 254 2.57 8.09 -12.78
CA GLY A 254 3.81 8.77 -13.16
C GLY A 254 3.95 8.97 -14.67
N VAL A 255 4.79 9.93 -15.08
CA VAL A 255 5.00 10.24 -16.50
C VAL A 255 5.67 9.06 -17.20
N ARG A 256 5.04 8.58 -18.28
CA ARG A 256 5.59 7.54 -19.16
C ARG A 256 6.69 8.15 -20.03
N ARG A 257 7.82 7.46 -20.12
CA ARG A 257 8.95 7.82 -20.98
C ARG A 257 8.84 7.13 -22.34
N GLU A 258 9.67 7.52 -23.29
CA GLU A 258 9.74 6.88 -24.62
C GLU A 258 10.03 5.38 -24.55
N SER A 259 10.70 4.91 -23.49
CA SER A 259 10.95 3.49 -23.22
C SER A 259 9.70 2.69 -22.84
N GLY A 260 8.57 3.35 -22.60
CA GLY A 260 7.32 2.75 -22.10
C GLY A 260 7.26 2.62 -20.57
N ALA A 261 8.39 2.65 -19.86
CA ALA A 261 8.43 2.71 -18.40
C ALA A 261 8.04 4.11 -17.89
N SER A 262 7.35 4.21 -16.75
CA SER A 262 7.26 5.49 -16.06
C SER A 262 8.56 5.84 -15.33
N VAL A 263 8.78 7.11 -15.01
CA VAL A 263 9.93 7.57 -14.21
C VAL A 263 10.05 6.79 -12.88
N ILE A 264 8.91 6.47 -12.27
CA ILE A 264 8.84 5.67 -11.04
C ILE A 264 9.25 4.22 -11.32
N GLN A 265 8.72 3.61 -12.39
CA GLN A 265 9.08 2.23 -12.74
C GLN A 265 10.58 2.10 -13.04
N GLU A 266 11.17 3.06 -13.74
CA GLU A 266 12.63 3.05 -14.00
C GLU A 266 13.45 3.14 -12.70
N ALA A 267 13.03 3.99 -11.76
CA ALA A 267 13.67 4.06 -10.44
C ALA A 267 13.59 2.71 -9.70
N LEU A 268 12.45 2.03 -9.78
CA LEU A 268 12.23 0.71 -9.16
C LEU A 268 13.08 -0.38 -9.82
N LEU A 269 13.14 -0.40 -11.16
CA LEU A 269 13.92 -1.39 -11.94
C LEU A 269 15.42 -1.31 -11.67
N ASN A 270 15.93 -0.13 -11.33
CA ASN A 270 17.34 0.10 -11.04
C ASN A 270 17.74 -0.17 -9.57
N ALA A 271 16.76 -0.45 -8.70
CA ALA A 271 16.99 -0.56 -7.26
C ALA A 271 17.30 -1.99 -6.81
N THR A 272 18.09 -2.10 -5.74
CA THR A 272 18.34 -3.37 -5.04
C THR A 272 17.55 -3.44 -3.73
N SER A 273 17.55 -4.60 -3.07
CA SER A 273 16.92 -4.76 -1.76
C SER A 273 17.53 -3.89 -0.66
N ALA A 274 18.74 -3.33 -0.88
CA ALA A 274 19.41 -2.41 0.02
C ALA A 274 18.98 -0.95 -0.17
N ASP A 275 18.33 -0.62 -1.30
CA ASP A 275 18.01 0.75 -1.68
C ASP A 275 16.63 1.20 -1.18
N THR A 276 16.30 0.83 0.06
CA THR A 276 15.11 1.34 0.75
C THR A 276 15.47 1.82 2.14
N VAL A 277 14.80 2.88 2.58
CA VAL A 277 15.00 3.48 3.90
C VAL A 277 13.67 3.62 4.64
N ARG A 278 13.69 3.47 5.97
CA ARG A 278 12.53 3.76 6.82
C ARG A 278 12.71 5.13 7.47
N ARG A 279 11.84 6.06 7.12
CA ARG A 279 11.90 7.48 7.56
C ARG A 279 10.50 8.01 7.82
N LYS A 280 10.43 9.17 8.50
CA LYS A 280 9.16 9.88 8.73
C LYS A 280 8.86 10.92 7.64
N ILE A 281 9.77 11.13 6.69
CA ILE A 281 9.71 12.25 5.74
C ILE A 281 8.55 12.19 4.75
N TYR A 282 7.92 11.02 4.58
CA TYR A 282 6.79 10.84 3.67
C TYR A 282 5.46 11.40 4.21
N SER A 283 5.27 11.37 5.54
CA SER A 283 3.96 11.68 6.16
C SER A 283 4.01 12.06 7.64
N GLY A 284 5.18 12.00 8.27
CA GLY A 284 5.39 12.19 9.71
C GLY A 284 5.31 10.90 10.52
N LYS A 285 4.84 9.80 9.91
CA LYS A 285 4.91 8.45 10.48
C LYS A 285 5.99 7.62 9.78
N PRO A 286 6.61 6.64 10.47
CA PRO A 286 7.59 5.77 9.85
C PRO A 286 7.01 5.05 8.64
N ALA A 287 7.64 5.26 7.48
CA ALA A 287 7.31 4.61 6.23
C ALA A 287 8.59 4.16 5.54
N ARG A 288 8.55 2.99 4.89
CA ARG A 288 9.62 2.52 4.01
C ARG A 288 9.41 3.05 2.60
N ILE A 289 10.42 3.75 2.11
CA ILE A 289 10.45 4.37 0.79
C ILE A 289 11.74 4.00 0.07
N LEU A 290 11.71 4.11 -1.25
CA LEU A 290 12.90 3.95 -2.09
C LEU A 290 13.94 5.01 -1.71
N LYS A 291 15.20 4.60 -1.61
CA LYS A 291 16.32 5.52 -1.43
C LYS A 291 16.51 6.31 -2.72
N SER A 292 16.65 7.62 -2.60
CA SER A 292 16.84 8.54 -3.73
C SER A 292 17.59 9.79 -3.29
N ARG A 293 17.93 10.68 -4.23
CA ARG A 293 18.55 11.97 -3.88
C ARG A 293 17.65 12.82 -2.97
N TRP A 294 16.33 12.63 -3.04
CA TRP A 294 15.37 13.23 -2.11
C TRP A 294 15.57 12.70 -0.68
N THR A 295 15.67 11.38 -0.49
CA THR A 295 15.90 10.84 0.86
C THR A 295 17.26 11.23 1.42
N ASP A 296 18.30 11.28 0.56
CA ASP A 296 19.64 11.69 0.98
C ASP A 296 19.67 13.15 1.44
N ALA A 297 18.91 14.04 0.80
CA ALA A 297 18.78 15.43 1.22
C ALA A 297 18.16 15.57 2.62
N TRP A 298 17.19 14.72 2.97
CA TRP A 298 16.60 14.71 4.32
C TRP A 298 17.48 14.05 5.38
N ASP A 299 18.47 13.25 5.00
CA ASP A 299 19.46 12.65 5.90
C ASP A 299 20.69 13.57 6.11
N ALA A 300 20.74 14.72 5.45
CA ALA A 300 21.82 15.69 5.60
C ALA A 300 21.86 16.29 7.03
N PRO A 301 23.04 16.61 7.60
CA PRO A 301 23.16 17.10 8.97
C PRO A 301 22.40 18.40 9.28
N ASP A 302 22.15 19.22 8.26
CA ASP A 302 21.44 20.50 8.33
C ASP A 302 19.95 20.40 7.95
N ALA A 303 19.47 19.20 7.58
CA ALA A 303 18.07 18.98 7.27
C ALA A 303 17.21 19.11 8.54
N PRO A 304 16.01 19.71 8.45
CA PRO A 304 15.10 19.77 9.58
C PRO A 304 14.52 18.38 9.90
N GLU A 305 14.13 18.16 11.16
CA GLU A 305 13.37 16.96 11.49
C GLU A 305 12.01 16.94 10.77
N ALA A 306 11.60 15.75 10.35
CA ALA A 306 10.28 15.55 9.76
C ALA A 306 9.16 15.97 10.74
N LEU A 307 8.19 16.72 10.24
CA LEU A 307 7.02 17.14 11.00
C LEU A 307 6.15 15.92 11.39
N PRO A 308 5.33 16.02 12.44
CA PRO A 308 4.33 14.98 12.72
C PRO A 308 3.25 14.91 11.63
N MET A 309 2.55 13.79 11.56
CA MET A 309 1.34 13.65 10.74
C MET A 309 0.21 14.55 11.30
N PRO A 310 -0.57 15.26 10.46
CA PRO A 310 -0.55 15.26 8.99
C PRO A 310 0.38 16.31 8.35
N LEU A 311 0.99 17.21 9.13
CA LEU A 311 1.75 18.37 8.64
C LEU A 311 2.85 18.00 7.64
N GLN A 312 3.59 16.91 7.89
CA GLN A 312 4.63 16.48 6.97
C GLN A 312 4.07 16.08 5.61
N ASN A 313 2.92 15.39 5.55
CA ASN A 313 2.32 14.99 4.28
C ASN A 313 1.89 16.21 3.46
N ILE A 314 1.30 17.22 4.12
CA ILE A 314 0.91 18.48 3.49
C ILE A 314 2.15 19.22 2.95
N LEU A 315 3.21 19.31 3.76
CA LEU A 315 4.48 19.97 3.39
C LEU A 315 5.10 19.38 2.11
N VAL A 316 5.10 18.06 1.96
CA VAL A 316 5.82 17.37 0.87
C VAL A 316 4.92 16.92 -0.29
N GLY A 317 3.60 17.13 -0.20
CA GLY A 317 2.63 16.65 -1.19
C GLY A 317 2.93 17.15 -2.60
N GLU A 318 3.09 18.46 -2.76
CA GLU A 318 3.46 19.06 -4.05
C GLU A 318 4.84 18.58 -4.53
N ALA A 319 5.82 18.45 -3.62
CA ALA A 319 7.15 17.97 -3.93
C ALA A 319 7.12 16.56 -4.53
N HIS A 320 6.33 15.66 -3.92
CA HIS A 320 6.14 14.29 -4.42
C HIS A 320 5.45 14.29 -5.79
N GLN A 321 4.43 15.13 -6.00
CA GLN A 321 3.77 15.25 -7.29
C GLN A 321 4.76 15.72 -8.37
N ARG A 322 5.53 16.78 -8.10
CA ARG A 322 6.55 17.30 -9.02
C ARG A 322 7.60 16.26 -9.38
N MET A 323 8.09 15.50 -8.40
CA MET A 323 9.02 14.40 -8.63
C MET A 323 8.40 13.25 -9.45
N SER A 324 7.11 12.96 -9.28
CA SER A 324 6.44 11.92 -10.08
C SER A 324 6.17 12.34 -11.54
N LEU A 325 6.15 13.65 -11.79
CA LEU A 325 5.96 14.26 -13.11
C LEU A 325 7.27 14.70 -13.78
N SER A 326 8.40 14.57 -13.09
CA SER A 326 9.72 14.85 -13.68
C SER A 326 10.19 13.69 -14.55
N ASP A 327 11.28 13.90 -15.28
CA ASP A 327 11.95 12.90 -16.11
C ASP A 327 13.15 12.24 -15.43
N ASP A 328 13.35 12.48 -14.13
CA ASP A 328 14.51 12.02 -13.36
C ASP A 328 14.17 10.87 -12.39
N PRO A 329 14.54 9.62 -12.71
CA PRO A 329 14.28 8.46 -11.85
C PRO A 329 15.14 8.47 -10.56
N THR A 330 16.15 9.34 -10.45
CA THR A 330 17.02 9.42 -9.26
C THR A 330 16.44 10.32 -8.16
N ALA A 331 15.38 11.08 -8.48
CA ALA A 331 14.70 12.00 -7.56
C ALA A 331 13.21 11.64 -7.46
N VAL A 332 12.91 10.47 -6.90
CA VAL A 332 11.54 10.00 -6.63
C VAL A 332 11.28 9.85 -5.13
N ALA A 333 10.02 9.97 -4.73
CA ALA A 333 9.54 9.68 -3.38
C ALA A 333 8.51 8.56 -3.41
N MET A 334 8.97 7.32 -3.57
CA MET A 334 8.12 6.16 -3.81
C MET A 334 8.11 5.19 -2.62
N PRO A 335 6.95 4.95 -1.97
CA PRO A 335 6.79 3.83 -1.05
C PRO A 335 7.04 2.48 -1.74
N VAL A 336 8.03 1.73 -1.26
CA VAL A 336 8.36 0.40 -1.78
C VAL A 336 9.02 -0.45 -0.72
N GLY A 337 8.73 -1.75 -0.72
CA GLY A 337 9.32 -2.74 0.17
C GLY A 337 10.69 -3.23 -0.31
N GLN A 338 11.39 -3.97 0.55
CA GLN A 338 12.72 -4.53 0.22
C GLN A 338 12.70 -5.56 -0.90
N ILE A 339 11.51 -6.01 -1.31
CA ILE A 339 11.31 -6.87 -2.47
C ILE A 339 11.67 -6.19 -3.79
N VAL A 340 11.89 -4.86 -3.78
CA VAL A 340 12.29 -4.08 -4.97
C VAL A 340 13.50 -4.66 -5.69
N GLY A 341 14.45 -5.28 -4.98
CA GLY A 341 15.59 -5.96 -5.61
C GLY A 341 15.24 -7.17 -6.49
N ARG A 342 13.97 -7.58 -6.57
CA ARG A 342 13.47 -8.60 -7.51
C ARG A 342 12.62 -8.00 -8.64
N MET A 343 12.32 -6.71 -8.61
CA MET A 343 11.48 -6.03 -9.59
C MET A 343 12.37 -5.59 -10.75
N ASN A 344 12.71 -6.52 -11.65
CA ASN A 344 13.73 -6.32 -12.69
C ASN A 344 13.17 -6.17 -14.11
N GLU A 345 11.85 -6.29 -14.29
CA GLU A 345 11.17 -6.11 -15.56
C GLU A 345 9.75 -5.56 -15.38
N ILE A 346 9.23 -4.93 -16.43
CA ILE A 346 7.82 -4.57 -16.54
C ILE A 346 7.10 -5.68 -17.28
N ARG A 347 6.06 -6.25 -16.66
CA ARG A 347 5.29 -7.37 -17.22
C ARG A 347 3.84 -7.34 -16.74
N PRO A 348 2.91 -7.97 -17.46
CA PRO A 348 1.51 -8.05 -17.05
C PRO A 348 1.34 -8.56 -15.62
N ALA A 349 0.36 -8.01 -14.89
CA ALA A 349 0.03 -8.47 -13.53
C ALA A 349 -0.32 -9.97 -13.51
N ALA A 350 -0.96 -10.47 -14.58
CA ALA A 350 -1.26 -11.89 -14.75
C ALA A 350 0.00 -12.77 -14.78
N ASP A 351 1.07 -12.31 -15.42
CA ASP A 351 2.33 -13.05 -15.49
C ASP A 351 3.02 -13.07 -14.12
N ILE A 352 2.93 -11.98 -13.35
CA ILE A 352 3.45 -11.93 -11.97
C ILE A 352 2.70 -12.96 -11.10
N ILE A 353 1.37 -13.01 -11.20
CA ILE A 353 0.56 -14.02 -10.48
C ILE A 353 0.95 -15.45 -10.90
N ALA A 354 1.07 -15.71 -12.21
CA ALA A 354 1.45 -17.03 -12.70
C ALA A 354 2.83 -17.49 -12.18
N GLU A 355 3.81 -16.58 -12.10
CA GLU A 355 5.13 -16.89 -11.52
C GLU A 355 5.05 -17.16 -10.01
N LEU A 356 4.23 -16.41 -9.26
CA LEU A 356 4.02 -16.68 -7.84
C LEU A 356 3.44 -18.07 -7.61
N VAL A 357 2.46 -18.48 -8.43
CA VAL A 357 1.81 -19.79 -8.34
C VAL A 357 2.79 -20.91 -8.71
N SER A 358 3.45 -20.81 -9.86
CA SER A 358 4.45 -21.80 -10.29
C SER A 358 5.60 -21.93 -9.26
N GLY A 359 6.14 -20.80 -8.80
CA GLY A 359 7.20 -20.80 -7.80
C GLY A 359 6.77 -21.35 -6.44
N PHE A 360 5.48 -21.28 -6.10
CA PHE A 360 4.94 -21.90 -4.90
C PHE A 360 4.90 -23.42 -5.05
N GLU A 361 4.39 -23.92 -6.18
CA GLU A 361 4.31 -25.36 -6.45
C GLU A 361 5.71 -26.01 -6.47
N GLU A 362 6.69 -25.33 -7.06
CA GLU A 362 8.08 -25.76 -7.01
C GLU A 362 8.63 -25.80 -5.57
N ALA A 363 8.32 -24.78 -4.76
CA ALA A 363 8.78 -24.67 -3.39
C ALA A 363 8.18 -25.77 -2.51
N THR A 364 6.87 -26.04 -2.63
CA THR A 364 6.20 -27.09 -1.87
C THR A 364 6.70 -28.47 -2.29
N LYS A 365 6.83 -28.73 -3.60
CA LYS A 365 7.37 -30.01 -4.08
C LYS A 365 8.79 -30.26 -3.57
N ARG A 366 9.61 -29.21 -3.48
CA ARG A 366 10.95 -29.31 -2.87
C ARG A 366 10.86 -29.65 -1.38
N LEU A 367 9.93 -29.04 -0.64
CA LEU A 367 9.73 -29.31 0.79
C LEU A 367 9.24 -30.74 1.02
N ASP A 368 8.31 -31.26 0.20
CA ASP A 368 7.86 -32.65 0.26
C ASP A 368 9.05 -33.62 0.07
N GLY A 369 9.91 -33.34 -0.91
CA GLY A 369 11.14 -34.11 -1.13
C GLY A 369 12.13 -34.04 0.04
N ILE A 370 12.17 -32.94 0.80
CA ILE A 370 12.98 -32.81 2.02
C ILE A 370 12.34 -33.59 3.19
N ALA A 371 11.01 -33.57 3.30
CA ALA A 371 10.26 -34.31 4.30
C ALA A 371 10.29 -35.83 4.06
N GLY A 372 10.65 -36.26 2.85
CA GLY A 372 10.66 -37.68 2.46
C GLY A 372 9.27 -38.23 2.16
N SER A 373 8.31 -37.35 1.84
CA SER A 373 6.91 -37.67 1.52
C SER A 373 6.62 -37.68 0.03
#